data_AF-A0A529MM47-F1
#
_entry.id   AF-A0A529MM47-F1
#
_cell.length_a   1.000
_cell.length_b   1.000
_cell.length_c   1.000
_cell.angle_alpha   90.00
_cell.angle_beta   90.00
_cell.angle_gamma   90.00
#
_symmetry.space_group_name_H-M   'P 1'
#
loop_
_entity.id
_entity.type
_entity.pdbx_description
1 polymer ?
#
loop_
_entity_poly.entity_id
_entity_poly.type
_entity_poly.pdbx_seq_one_letter_code
_entity_poly.pdbx_strand_id
1 'polypeptide(L)'
;AKAKPLVIDYDDPDYAADAPYPKGERIGTLDYEEFVAGGDEAFAWSMPDDEWDAISLNYTSGTTGNPKGVVYHHRGAALMAYTNTIHAGMAKHAVYLWTLPMFHCNGWCFPWTLAVQAGTHV
;
A
#
# COMPACT_ATOMS: atom_id res chain seq x y z
N ALA A 1 -10.21 -16.58 18.80
CA ALA A 1 -8.83 -17.09 18.75
C ALA A 1 -7.87 -15.96 19.11
N LYS A 2 -6.85 -16.19 19.94
CA LYS A 2 -5.76 -15.20 20.15
C LYS A 2 -4.70 -15.46 19.08
N ALA A 3 -4.64 -14.62 18.05
CA ALA A 3 -3.54 -14.62 17.10
C ALA A 3 -2.41 -13.73 17.66
N LYS A 4 -1.16 -14.15 17.48
CA LYS A 4 0.02 -13.30 17.64
C LYS A 4 0.52 -12.98 16.23
N PRO A 5 0.19 -11.82 15.65
CA PRO A 5 0.67 -11.46 14.33
C PRO A 5 2.20 -11.28 14.36
N LEU A 6 2.86 -11.60 13.25
CA LEU A 6 4.22 -11.13 13.01
C LEU A 6 4.17 -9.61 12.87
N VAL A 7 5.00 -8.91 13.63
CA VAL A 7 5.14 -7.45 13.57
C VAL A 7 6.49 -7.15 12.94
N ILE A 8 6.44 -6.46 11.80
CA ILE A 8 7.61 -5.96 11.08
C ILE A 8 7.62 -4.45 11.29
N ASP A 9 8.67 -3.93 11.91
CA ASP A 9 8.81 -2.48 12.10
C ASP A 9 9.46 -1.86 10.86
N TYR A 10 9.01 -0.68 10.47
CA TYR A 10 9.69 0.16 9.49
C TYR A 10 10.25 1.38 10.21
N ASP A 11 11.58 1.47 10.31
CA ASP A 11 12.26 2.65 10.82
C ASP A 11 12.62 3.59 9.68
N ASP A 12 11.87 4.69 9.55
CA ASP A 12 12.05 5.66 8.46
C ASP A 12 13.45 6.31 8.53
N PRO A 13 14.35 6.03 7.56
CA PRO A 13 15.70 6.59 7.57
C PRO A 13 15.71 8.10 7.29
N ASP A 14 14.66 8.63 6.66
CA ASP A 14 14.53 10.05 6.35
C ASP A 14 13.96 10.86 7.53
N TYR A 15 13.46 10.18 8.56
CA TYR A 15 13.02 10.84 9.78
C TYR A 15 14.21 11.25 10.66
N ALA A 16 14.50 12.55 10.65
CA ALA A 16 15.68 13.12 11.28
C ALA A 16 15.75 12.88 12.80
N ALA A 17 16.96 12.68 13.32
CA ALA A 17 17.21 12.43 14.75
C ALA A 17 16.88 13.64 15.64
N ASP A 18 16.87 14.85 15.07
CA ASP A 18 16.51 16.11 15.72
C ASP A 18 15.07 16.56 15.42
N ALA A 19 14.24 15.68 14.86
CA ALA A 19 12.84 15.97 14.62
C ALA A 19 12.10 16.34 15.92
N PRO A 20 11.06 17.19 15.85
CA PRO A 20 10.34 17.67 17.04
C PRO A 20 9.74 16.56 17.93
N TYR A 21 9.52 15.37 17.35
CA TYR A 21 9.01 14.20 18.05
C TYR A 21 10.05 13.08 17.94
N PRO A 22 10.53 12.51 19.05
CA PRO A 22 11.49 11.40 18.97
C PRO A 22 10.81 10.17 18.37
N LYS A 23 11.61 9.32 17.71
CA LYS A 23 11.18 7.98 17.29
C LYS A 23 10.71 7.18 18.51
N GLY A 24 9.61 6.45 18.36
CA GLY A 24 9.09 5.56 19.40
C GLY A 24 9.92 4.29 19.55
N GLU A 25 9.67 3.54 20.62
CA GLU A 25 10.23 2.18 20.74
C GLU A 25 9.61 1.25 19.70
N ARG A 26 10.41 0.29 19.22
CA ARG A 26 9.95 -0.74 18.28
C ARG A 26 8.88 -1.61 18.93
N ILE A 27 7.87 -1.97 18.15
CA ILE A 27 6.78 -2.85 18.61
C ILE A 27 7.16 -4.31 18.35
N GLY A 28 7.77 -4.57 17.19
CA GLY A 28 8.27 -5.88 16.78
C GLY A 28 9.75 -6.09 17.11
N THR A 29 10.30 -7.16 16.53
CA THR A 29 11.73 -7.50 16.66
C THR A 29 12.44 -7.54 15.30
N LEU A 30 11.71 -7.39 14.19
CA LEU A 30 12.23 -7.58 12.83
C LEU A 30 12.08 -6.28 12.04
N ASP A 31 13.17 -5.80 11.46
CA ASP A 31 13.17 -4.59 10.63
C ASP A 31 12.65 -4.91 9.23
N TYR A 32 12.02 -3.93 8.58
CA TYR A 32 11.46 -4.09 7.24
C TYR A 32 12.53 -4.44 6.20
N GLU A 33 13.67 -3.75 6.20
CA GLU A 33 14.73 -4.00 5.21
C GLU A 33 15.38 -5.36 5.46
N GLU A 34 15.55 -5.75 6.74
CA GLU A 34 16.00 -7.10 7.11
C GLU A 34 15.02 -8.17 6.64
N PHE A 35 13.71 -7.94 6.81
CA PHE A 35 12.67 -8.85 6.34
C PHE A 35 12.69 -9.01 4.81
N VAL A 36 12.79 -7.90 4.07
CA VAL A 36 12.85 -7.91 2.61
C VAL A 36 14.11 -8.61 2.11
N ALA A 37 15.26 -8.36 2.74
CA ALA A 37 16.53 -9.01 2.38
C ALA A 37 16.53 -10.53 2.62
N GLY A 38 15.68 -11.03 3.51
CA GLY A 38 15.46 -12.46 3.74
C GLY A 38 14.55 -13.14 2.71
N GLY A 39 14.02 -12.40 1.73
CA GLY A 39 13.14 -12.92 0.69
C GLY A 39 13.84 -13.88 -0.28
N ASP A 40 13.07 -14.80 -0.85
CA ASP A 40 13.54 -15.68 -1.93
C ASP A 40 13.35 -14.99 -3.29
N GLU A 41 14.44 -14.62 -3.94
CA GLU A 41 14.42 -14.01 -5.28
C GLU A 41 13.83 -14.95 -6.35
N ALA A 42 13.89 -16.27 -6.12
CA ALA A 42 13.34 -17.29 -7.00
C ALA A 42 11.91 -17.71 -6.61
N PHE A 43 11.27 -17.00 -5.66
CA PHE A 43 9.90 -17.31 -5.25
C PHE A 43 8.96 -17.30 -6.46
N ALA A 44 8.34 -18.46 -6.72
CA ALA A 44 7.40 -18.65 -7.81
C ALA A 44 6.04 -18.03 -7.47
N TRP A 45 5.96 -16.70 -7.53
CA TRP A 45 4.71 -15.97 -7.35
C TRP A 45 3.64 -16.39 -8.37
N SER A 46 2.39 -16.44 -7.93
CA SER A 46 1.22 -16.77 -8.74
C SER A 46 0.28 -15.58 -8.89
N MET A 47 -0.31 -15.44 -10.07
CA MET A 47 -1.44 -14.54 -10.30
C MET A 47 -2.64 -14.93 -9.41
N PRO A 48 -3.58 -14.00 -9.13
CA PRO A 48 -4.87 -14.39 -8.55
C PRO A 48 -5.59 -15.40 -9.46
N ASP A 49 -6.30 -16.35 -8.85
CA ASP A 49 -7.05 -17.37 -9.58
C ASP A 49 -8.29 -16.76 -10.25
N ASP A 50 -8.93 -15.79 -9.59
CA ASP A 50 -10.06 -15.02 -10.12
C ASP A 50 -9.81 -13.50 -9.97
N GLU A 51 -10.22 -12.73 -10.98
CA GLU A 51 -10.21 -11.27 -10.91
C GLU A 51 -11.19 -10.71 -9.86
N TRP A 52 -12.11 -11.52 -9.34
CA TRP A 52 -12.99 -11.20 -8.21
C TRP A 52 -12.36 -11.46 -6.84
N ASP A 53 -11.17 -12.07 -6.78
CA ASP A 53 -10.47 -12.28 -5.53
C ASP A 53 -10.05 -10.96 -4.88
N ALA A 54 -9.95 -10.99 -3.54
CA ALA A 54 -9.61 -9.82 -2.75
C ALA A 54 -8.14 -9.40 -2.97
N ILE A 55 -7.92 -8.14 -3.33
CA ILE A 55 -6.58 -7.54 -3.48
C ILE A 55 -6.20 -6.62 -2.33
N SER A 56 -7.19 -6.00 -1.67
CA SER A 56 -6.94 -5.14 -0.51
C SER A 56 -8.14 -5.01 0.42
N LEU A 57 -7.86 -4.65 1.67
CA LEU A 57 -8.84 -4.36 2.72
C LEU A 57 -8.61 -2.94 3.24
N ASN A 58 -9.59 -2.07 3.00
CA ASN A 58 -9.56 -0.68 3.43
C ASN A 58 -10.41 -0.48 4.67
N TYR A 59 -9.93 0.27 5.66
CA TYR A 59 -10.72 0.59 6.84
C TYR A 59 -11.24 2.03 6.77
N THR A 60 -12.52 2.20 7.07
CA THR A 60 -13.12 3.52 7.23
C THR A 60 -12.77 4.12 8.59
N SER A 61 -12.71 5.44 8.68
CA SER A 61 -12.39 6.16 9.93
C SER A 61 -13.39 5.95 11.07
N GLY A 62 -14.56 5.36 10.79
CA GLY A 62 -15.54 5.02 11.83
C GLY A 62 -16.18 6.23 12.51
N THR A 63 -16.35 7.37 11.82
CA THR A 63 -16.93 8.58 12.45
C THR A 63 -18.35 8.40 13.02
N THR A 64 -19.06 7.35 12.59
CA THR A 64 -20.42 7.01 13.06
C THR A 64 -20.49 5.66 13.79
N GLY A 65 -19.35 5.06 14.18
CA GLY A 65 -19.32 3.76 14.89
C GLY A 65 -18.00 3.01 14.69
N ASN A 66 -18.04 1.68 14.77
CA ASN A 66 -16.82 0.89 14.54
C ASN A 66 -16.33 1.04 13.08
N PRO A 67 -15.00 1.14 12.85
CA PRO A 67 -14.40 1.06 11.53
C PRO A 67 -14.94 -0.13 10.73
N LYS A 68 -15.28 0.11 9.47
CA LYS A 68 -15.79 -0.93 8.56
C LYS A 68 -14.68 -1.29 7.57
N GLY A 69 -14.52 -2.58 7.34
CA GLY A 69 -13.63 -3.10 6.29
C GLY A 69 -14.33 -3.10 4.94
N VAL A 70 -13.72 -2.45 3.95
CA VAL A 70 -14.14 -2.45 2.54
C VAL A 70 -13.13 -3.27 1.75
N VAL A 71 -13.60 -4.37 1.17
CA VAL A 71 -12.76 -5.31 0.40
C VAL A 71 -12.79 -4.91 -1.07
N TYR A 72 -11.62 -4.76 -1.68
CA TYR A 72 -11.48 -4.54 -3.12
C TYR A 72 -11.13 -5.85 -3.81
N HIS A 73 -11.62 -6.02 -5.03
CA HIS A 73 -11.22 -7.13 -5.90
C HIS A 73 -10.33 -6.66 -7.05
N HIS A 74 -9.54 -7.55 -7.62
CA HIS A 74 -8.57 -7.24 -8.68
C HIS A 74 -9.20 -6.51 -9.88
N ARG A 75 -10.36 -6.99 -10.38
CA ARG A 75 -11.07 -6.38 -11.51
C ARG A 75 -11.46 -4.93 -11.24
N GLY A 76 -11.95 -4.63 -10.03
CA GLY A 76 -12.40 -3.29 -9.66
C GLY A 76 -11.21 -2.33 -9.61
N ALA A 77 -10.11 -2.77 -9.00
CA ALA A 77 -8.87 -2.01 -8.96
C ALA A 77 -8.30 -1.73 -10.37
N ALA A 78 -8.30 -2.73 -11.25
CA ALA A 78 -7.82 -2.60 -12.62
C ALA A 78 -8.69 -1.62 -13.45
N LEU A 79 -10.02 -1.75 -13.39
CA LEU A 79 -10.94 -0.84 -14.09
C LEU A 79 -10.76 0.61 -13.62
N MET A 80 -10.68 0.83 -12.31
CA MET A 80 -10.39 2.15 -11.76
C MET A 80 -9.03 2.68 -12.22
N ALA A 81 -8.01 1.83 -12.28
CA ALA A 81 -6.68 2.21 -12.74
C ALA A 81 -6.70 2.72 -14.18
N TYR A 82 -7.38 2.01 -15.09
CA TYR A 82 -7.54 2.45 -16.48
C TYR A 82 -8.36 3.74 -16.59
N THR A 83 -9.47 3.84 -15.85
CA THR A 83 -10.30 5.05 -15.86
C THR A 83 -9.52 6.27 -15.36
N ASN A 84 -8.73 6.13 -14.30
CA ASN A 84 -7.88 7.21 -13.79
C ASN A 84 -6.90 7.70 -14.86
N THR A 85 -6.23 6.78 -15.57
CA THR A 85 -5.30 7.12 -16.65
C THR A 85 -5.98 7.93 -17.75
N ILE A 86 -7.16 7.48 -18.20
CA ILE A 86 -7.93 8.15 -19.26
C ILE A 86 -8.41 9.52 -18.78
N HIS A 87 -9.05 9.58 -17.61
CA HIS A 87 -9.68 10.78 -17.10
C HIS A 87 -8.67 11.87 -16.76
N ALA A 88 -7.53 11.50 -16.19
CA ALA A 88 -6.46 12.44 -15.86
C ALA A 88 -5.60 12.82 -17.09
N GLY A 89 -5.81 12.18 -18.26
CA GLY A 89 -4.95 12.38 -19.43
C GLY A 89 -3.49 12.04 -19.13
N MET A 90 -3.26 11.04 -18.29
CA MET A 90 -1.97 10.81 -17.68
C MET A 90 -0.98 10.23 -18.68
N ALA A 91 0.20 10.85 -18.77
CA ALA A 91 1.28 10.38 -19.62
C ALA A 91 1.84 9.04 -19.14
N LYS A 92 2.48 8.30 -20.07
CA LYS A 92 3.31 7.15 -19.69
C LYS A 92 4.48 7.65 -18.84
N HIS A 93 4.94 6.83 -17.90
CA HIS A 93 6.06 7.15 -17.01
C HIS A 93 5.85 8.43 -16.19
N ALA A 94 4.62 8.70 -15.77
CA ALA A 94 4.31 9.84 -14.93
C ALA A 94 5.05 9.75 -13.58
N VAL A 95 5.57 10.88 -13.11
CA VAL A 95 6.09 11.04 -11.74
C VAL A 95 4.97 11.64 -10.91
N TYR A 96 4.52 10.91 -9.90
CA TYR A 96 3.35 11.28 -9.10
C TYR A 96 3.77 11.52 -7.64
N LEU A 97 3.59 12.76 -7.20
CA LEU A 97 3.85 13.17 -5.82
C LEU A 97 2.65 12.83 -4.93
N TRP A 98 2.88 12.03 -3.90
CA TRP A 98 1.89 11.70 -2.88
C TRP A 98 1.79 12.82 -1.85
N THR A 99 0.62 13.44 -1.77
CA THR A 99 0.31 14.46 -0.75
C THR A 99 -0.49 13.91 0.42
N LEU A 100 -0.92 12.65 0.33
CA LEU A 100 -1.69 11.93 1.32
C LEU A 100 -1.14 10.51 1.49
N PRO A 101 -1.29 9.88 2.66
CA PRO A 101 -0.87 8.49 2.86
C PRO A 101 -1.58 7.55 1.88
N MET A 102 -0.84 6.61 1.28
CA MET A 102 -1.40 5.67 0.30
C MET A 102 -2.53 4.80 0.86
N PHE A 103 -2.55 4.54 2.17
CA PHE A 103 -3.62 3.78 2.82
C PHE A 103 -4.95 4.55 2.97
N HIS A 104 -4.97 5.87 2.72
CA HIS A 104 -6.19 6.65 2.77
C HIS A 104 -7.09 6.30 1.57
N CYS A 105 -8.09 5.43 1.82
CA CYS A 105 -8.92 4.73 0.82
C CYS A 105 -8.14 4.28 -0.42
N ASN A 106 -7.09 3.49 -0.14
CA ASN A 106 -6.05 3.01 -1.05
C ASN A 106 -5.75 3.96 -2.22
N GLY A 107 -5.46 5.21 -1.88
CA GLY A 107 -5.03 6.28 -2.77
C GLY A 107 -5.89 6.44 -4.02
N TRP A 108 -7.21 6.23 -3.95
CA TRP A 108 -8.13 6.26 -5.10
C TRP A 108 -7.69 5.39 -6.29
N CYS A 109 -7.08 4.24 -5.99
CA CYS A 109 -6.50 3.32 -6.96
C CYS A 109 -5.24 3.83 -7.69
N PHE A 110 -4.71 5.00 -7.34
CA PHE A 110 -3.46 5.49 -7.91
C PHE A 110 -2.24 4.59 -7.70
N PRO A 111 -2.15 3.74 -6.64
CA PRO A 111 -1.06 2.79 -6.55
C PRO A 111 -1.00 1.84 -7.76
N TRP A 112 -2.16 1.36 -8.22
CA TRP A 112 -2.26 0.49 -9.39
C TRP A 112 -2.28 1.27 -10.71
N THR A 113 -2.85 2.47 -10.73
CA THR A 113 -2.80 3.39 -11.87
C THR A 113 -1.37 3.69 -12.32
N LEU A 114 -0.45 3.96 -11.38
CA LEU A 114 0.95 4.22 -11.72
C LEU A 114 1.68 2.96 -12.19
N ALA A 115 1.39 1.80 -11.61
CA ALA A 115 1.91 0.52 -12.11
C ALA A 115 1.51 0.29 -13.58
N VAL A 116 0.24 0.53 -13.93
CA VAL A 116 -0.24 0.44 -15.32
C VAL A 116 0.50 1.41 -16.26
N GLN A 117 0.86 2.60 -15.78
CA GLN A 117 1.58 3.60 -16.57
C GLN A 117 3.11 3.48 -16.53
N ALA A 118 3.65 2.49 -15.80
CA ALA A 118 5.07 2.41 -15.47
C ALA A 118 5.61 3.73 -14.90
N GLY A 119 4.84 4.35 -14.01
CA GLY A 119 5.15 5.62 -13.35
C GLY A 119 5.98 5.46 -12.08
N THR A 120 6.43 6.59 -11.55
CA THR A 120 7.24 6.67 -10.33
C THR A 120 6.43 7.31 -9.22
N HIS A 121 6.43 6.66 -8.05
CA HIS A 121 5.86 7.18 -6.82
C HIS A 121 6.90 8.07 -6.14
N VAL A 122 6.51 9.28 -5.74
CA VAL A 122 7.35 10.22 -4.98
C VAL A 122 6.64 10.63 -3.71
#